data_AF-A0AAZ3P973-F1
#
_entry.id   AF-A0AAZ3P973-F1
#
_cell.length_a   1.000
_cell.length_b   1.000
_cell.length_c   1.000
_cell.angle_alpha   90.00
_cell.angle_beta   90.00
_cell.angle_gamma   90.00
#
_symmetry.space_group_name_H-M   'P 1'
#
loop_
_entity.id
_entity.type
_entity.pdbx_description
1 polymer ?
#
loop_
_entity_poly.entity_id
_entity_poly.type
_entity_poly.pdbx_seq_one_letter_code
_entity_poly.pdbx_strand_id
1 'polypeptide(L)'
;MVQRLTYRRRLSYNTASNKTRLSRTPGNRIVYLYTKKVGKAPKSACGICPGRLRGIRAVRPQVLMRLSKTKKHVSRAYGGAMCAKCVRDSWSQNGTAVAPTEQCATGKWHSVGTLTISPPIRSKFTANAPFHFLLNEDIYWKG
;
A
#
# COMPACT_ATOMS: atom_id res chain seq x y z
N MET A 1 -18.38 -54.63 -13.68
CA MET A 1 -17.35 -54.15 -12.74
C MET A 1 -17.06 -52.67 -13.02
N VAL A 2 -16.98 -51.80 -12.01
CA VAL A 2 -16.67 -50.36 -12.21
C VAL A 2 -15.16 -50.14 -12.44
N GLN A 3 -14.80 -49.22 -13.32
CA GLN A 3 -13.38 -48.93 -13.62
C GLN A 3 -12.69 -48.29 -12.41
N ARG A 4 -11.64 -48.94 -11.88
CA ARG A 4 -10.73 -48.37 -10.86
C ARG A 4 -9.61 -47.57 -11.52
N LEU A 5 -9.04 -46.61 -10.79
CA LEU A 5 -8.07 -45.64 -11.33
C LEU A 5 -6.82 -45.57 -10.48
N THR A 6 -5.68 -45.33 -11.14
CA THR A 6 -4.37 -45.14 -10.51
C THR A 6 -3.86 -43.71 -10.72
N TYR A 7 -3.07 -43.20 -9.79
CA TYR A 7 -2.42 -41.90 -9.96
C TYR A 7 -1.38 -41.96 -11.10
N ARG A 8 -1.21 -40.83 -11.81
CA ARG A 8 -0.28 -40.69 -12.95
C ARG A 8 1.07 -40.08 -12.56
N ARG A 9 1.25 -39.67 -11.31
CA ARG A 9 2.49 -39.10 -10.75
C ARG A 9 3.15 -40.09 -9.81
N ARG A 10 4.44 -39.88 -9.55
CA ARG A 10 5.20 -40.62 -8.54
C ARG A 10 4.66 -40.45 -7.11
N LEU A 11 4.03 -39.30 -6.80
CA LEU A 11 3.43 -39.03 -5.50
C LEU A 11 2.15 -39.86 -5.29
N SER A 12 2.21 -40.81 -4.36
CA SER A 12 1.12 -41.74 -4.02
C SER A 12 0.12 -41.18 -3.00
N TYR A 13 0.52 -40.23 -2.15
CA TYR A 13 -0.29 -39.74 -1.03
C TYR A 13 -1.34 -38.68 -1.43
N ASN A 14 -2.43 -38.62 -0.65
CA ASN A 14 -3.51 -37.64 -0.81
C ASN A 14 -3.19 -36.29 -0.11
N THR A 15 -2.13 -35.63 -0.55
CA THR A 15 -1.74 -34.31 -0.01
C THR A 15 -2.49 -33.17 -0.69
N ALA A 16 -2.41 -31.96 -0.11
CA ALA A 16 -3.03 -30.76 -0.68
C ALA A 16 -2.49 -30.36 -2.07
N SER A 17 -1.29 -30.82 -2.46
CA SER A 17 -0.73 -30.61 -3.80
C SER A 17 -1.19 -31.66 -4.82
N ASN A 18 -1.70 -32.81 -4.37
CA ASN A 18 -2.05 -33.95 -5.21
C ASN A 18 -3.56 -34.11 -5.44
N LYS A 19 -4.33 -33.03 -5.31
CA LYS A 19 -5.79 -33.07 -5.50
C LYS A 19 -6.15 -33.29 -6.98
N THR A 20 -7.00 -34.27 -7.24
CA THR A 20 -7.44 -34.68 -8.58
C THR A 20 -8.93 -34.43 -8.79
N ARG A 21 -9.34 -34.37 -10.07
CA ARG A 21 -10.73 -34.47 -10.50
C ARG A 21 -10.86 -35.58 -11.54
N LEU A 22 -12.00 -36.24 -11.56
CA LEU A 22 -12.33 -37.26 -12.56
C LEU A 22 -12.80 -36.57 -13.84
N SER A 23 -12.32 -37.03 -14.99
CA SER A 23 -12.76 -36.57 -16.30
C SER A 23 -12.94 -37.77 -17.22
N ARG A 24 -14.06 -37.81 -17.95
CA ARG A 24 -14.20 -38.69 -19.11
C ARG A 24 -13.42 -38.09 -20.27
N THR A 25 -12.62 -38.91 -20.94
CA THR A 25 -11.91 -38.53 -22.16
C THR A 25 -12.75 -38.89 -23.39
N PRO A 26 -12.47 -38.29 -24.56
CA PRO A 26 -13.15 -38.64 -25.81
C PRO A 26 -13.05 -40.13 -26.17
N GLY A 27 -11.95 -40.80 -25.79
CA GLY A 27 -11.78 -42.25 -25.96
C GLY A 27 -12.55 -43.11 -24.96
N ASN A 28 -13.60 -42.57 -24.32
CA ASN A 28 -14.46 -43.23 -23.35
C ASN A 28 -13.73 -43.88 -22.15
N ARG A 29 -12.66 -43.23 -21.66
CA ARG A 29 -11.93 -43.67 -20.46
C ARG A 29 -12.07 -42.63 -19.35
N ILE A 30 -12.20 -43.06 -18.10
CA ILE A 30 -12.17 -42.15 -16.95
C ILE A 30 -10.71 -41.97 -16.54
N VAL A 31 -10.25 -40.73 -16.38
CA VAL A 31 -8.85 -40.41 -16.03
C VAL A 31 -8.79 -39.32 -14.97
N TYR A 32 -7.76 -39.37 -14.10
CA TYR A 32 -7.44 -38.27 -13.20
C TYR A 32 -6.81 -37.08 -13.93
N LEU A 33 -7.42 -35.90 -13.75
CA LEU A 33 -6.80 -34.62 -14.05
C LEU A 33 -6.37 -33.93 -12.74
N TYR A 34 -5.13 -33.47 -12.70
CA TYR A 34 -4.61 -32.78 -11.54
C TYR A 34 -5.09 -31.33 -11.50
N THR A 35 -5.77 -30.99 -10.42
CA THR A 35 -6.26 -29.63 -10.20
C THR A 35 -5.15 -28.74 -9.66
N LYS A 36 -5.21 -27.45 -9.97
CA LYS A 36 -4.35 -26.44 -9.35
C LYS A 36 -5.03 -25.98 -8.05
N LYS A 37 -4.25 -25.65 -7.01
CA LYS A 37 -4.84 -25.09 -5.78
C LYS A 37 -5.56 -23.79 -6.11
N VAL A 38 -6.70 -23.61 -5.46
CA VAL A 38 -7.60 -22.48 -5.66
C VAL A 38 -6.92 -21.19 -5.19
N GLY A 39 -6.97 -20.16 -6.03
CA GLY A 39 -6.50 -18.82 -5.69
C GLY A 39 -7.46 -18.11 -4.76
N LYS A 40 -6.97 -17.08 -4.08
CA LYS A 40 -7.75 -16.28 -3.14
C LYS A 40 -7.68 -14.82 -3.60
N ALA A 41 -8.82 -14.14 -3.70
CA ALA A 41 -8.83 -12.71 -4.00
C ALA A 41 -8.17 -11.90 -2.86
N PRO A 42 -7.55 -10.76 -3.16
CA PRO A 42 -6.86 -9.96 -2.15
C PRO A 42 -7.84 -9.49 -1.06
N LYS A 43 -7.34 -9.46 0.18
CA LYS A 43 -8.02 -8.79 1.29
C LYS A 43 -7.80 -7.29 1.16
N SER A 44 -8.72 -6.51 1.71
CA SER A 44 -8.52 -5.06 1.80
C SER A 44 -7.41 -4.72 2.80
N ALA A 45 -6.60 -3.73 2.46
CA ALA A 45 -5.50 -3.20 3.28
C ALA A 45 -5.98 -2.48 4.54
N CYS A 46 -7.27 -2.13 4.64
CA CYS A 46 -7.83 -1.42 5.79
C CYS A 46 -7.81 -2.23 7.10
N GLY A 47 -7.61 -3.56 7.06
CA GLY A 47 -7.58 -4.42 8.25
C GLY A 47 -8.93 -4.65 8.96
N ILE A 48 -9.84 -3.68 8.92
CA ILE A 48 -11.14 -3.71 9.61
C ILE A 48 -12.18 -4.57 8.88
N CYS A 49 -12.20 -4.51 7.54
CA CYS A 49 -13.17 -5.24 6.75
C CYS A 49 -12.73 -6.71 6.52
N PRO A 50 -13.58 -7.71 6.88
CA PRO A 50 -13.28 -9.12 6.62
C PRO A 50 -13.45 -9.52 5.15
N GLY A 51 -14.07 -8.65 4.35
CA GLY A 51 -14.40 -8.90 2.95
C GLY A 51 -13.19 -8.95 2.01
N ARG A 52 -13.34 -9.69 0.90
CA ARG A 52 -12.38 -9.68 -0.22
C ARG A 52 -12.75 -8.62 -1.25
N LEU A 53 -11.74 -8.10 -1.95
CA LEU A 53 -11.96 -7.09 -2.97
C LEU A 53 -12.67 -7.68 -4.19
N ARG A 54 -13.77 -7.04 -4.57
CA ARG A 54 -14.55 -7.37 -5.77
C ARG A 54 -13.88 -6.81 -7.02
N GLY A 55 -14.11 -7.45 -8.17
CA GLY A 55 -13.52 -7.05 -9.45
C GLY A 55 -12.11 -7.58 -9.72
N ILE A 56 -11.44 -8.15 -8.71
CA ILE A 56 -10.11 -8.77 -8.87
C ILE A 56 -10.24 -10.29 -8.95
N ARG A 57 -9.56 -10.89 -9.94
CA ARG A 57 -9.59 -12.33 -10.16
C ARG A 57 -8.91 -13.09 -9.00
N ALA A 58 -9.61 -14.07 -8.44
CA ALA A 58 -9.07 -14.96 -7.40
C ALA A 58 -8.16 -16.04 -8.00
N VAL A 59 -6.90 -15.69 -8.28
CA VAL A 59 -5.91 -16.59 -8.88
C VAL A 59 -4.66 -16.71 -8.01
N ARG A 60 -3.74 -17.61 -8.39
CA ARG A 60 -2.44 -17.75 -7.74
C ARG A 60 -1.51 -16.58 -8.11
N PRO A 61 -0.56 -16.17 -7.24
CA PRO A 61 0.33 -15.03 -7.50
C PRO A 61 1.07 -15.13 -8.84
N GLN A 62 1.61 -16.31 -9.18
CA GLN A 62 2.28 -16.51 -10.47
C GLN A 62 1.37 -16.34 -11.69
N VAL A 63 0.10 -16.72 -11.57
CA VAL A 63 -0.90 -16.51 -12.64
C VAL A 63 -1.30 -15.03 -12.68
N LEU A 64 -1.41 -14.37 -11.52
CA LEU A 64 -1.71 -12.96 -11.41
C LEU A 64 -0.68 -12.10 -12.15
N MET A 65 0.61 -12.47 -12.11
CA MET A 65 1.66 -11.78 -12.86
C MET A 65 1.38 -11.77 -14.37
N ARG A 66 0.89 -12.89 -14.92
CA ARG A 66 0.59 -13.08 -16.35
C ARG A 66 -0.70 -12.41 -16.83
N LEU A 67 -1.60 -12.02 -15.92
CA LEU A 67 -2.86 -11.38 -16.31
C LEU A 67 -2.64 -9.94 -16.80
N SER A 68 -3.58 -9.41 -17.58
CA SER A 68 -3.59 -8.00 -17.99
C SER A 68 -3.84 -7.08 -16.79
N LYS A 69 -3.38 -5.82 -16.88
CA LYS A 69 -3.46 -4.83 -15.78
C LYS A 69 -4.89 -4.64 -15.27
N THR A 70 -5.87 -4.51 -16.17
CA THR A 70 -7.29 -4.30 -15.87
C THR A 70 -7.93 -5.42 -15.04
N LYS A 71 -7.40 -6.65 -15.11
CA LYS A 71 -7.91 -7.80 -14.33
C LYS A 71 -7.36 -7.86 -12.90
N LYS A 72 -6.33 -7.03 -12.59
CA LYS A 72 -5.63 -7.00 -11.29
C LYS A 72 -6.15 -5.93 -10.34
N HIS A 73 -6.80 -4.88 -10.84
CA HIS A 73 -7.26 -3.75 -10.05
C HIS A 73 -8.59 -3.21 -10.59
N VAL A 74 -9.22 -2.31 -9.83
CA VAL A 74 -10.43 -1.58 -10.24
C VAL A 74 -10.06 -0.13 -10.52
N SER A 75 -10.66 0.50 -11.52
CA SER A 75 -10.40 1.90 -11.89
C SER A 75 -11.04 2.87 -10.89
N ARG A 76 -10.40 3.05 -9.73
CA ARG A 76 -10.74 4.06 -8.70
C ARG A 76 -9.52 4.34 -7.81
N ALA A 77 -9.60 5.37 -6.97
CA ALA A 77 -8.62 5.60 -5.91
C ALA A 77 -8.46 4.36 -5.01
N TYR A 78 -7.20 3.97 -4.75
CA TYR A 78 -6.82 2.76 -4.00
C TYR A 78 -7.46 1.46 -4.53
N GLY A 79 -7.80 1.43 -5.82
CA GLY A 79 -8.42 0.29 -6.48
C GLY A 79 -7.56 -0.97 -6.39
N GLY A 80 -8.05 -1.97 -5.67
CA GLY A 80 -7.35 -3.22 -5.47
C GLY A 80 -6.44 -3.32 -4.24
N ALA A 81 -6.32 -2.21 -3.50
CA ALA A 81 -5.76 -2.22 -2.15
C ALA A 81 -6.88 -2.04 -1.10
N MET A 82 -7.83 -1.12 -1.31
CA MET A 82 -8.84 -0.77 -0.32
C MET A 82 -10.28 -1.03 -0.78
N CYS A 83 -11.16 -1.23 0.20
CA CYS A 83 -12.58 -1.44 0.00
C CYS A 83 -13.28 -0.13 -0.39
N ALA A 84 -14.32 -0.18 -1.23
CA ALA A 84 -15.00 1.03 -1.71
C ALA A 84 -15.74 1.81 -0.60
N LYS A 85 -16.12 1.14 0.50
CA LYS A 85 -16.69 1.79 1.69
C LYS A 85 -15.60 2.59 2.41
N CYS A 86 -14.51 1.93 2.77
CA CYS A 86 -13.33 2.48 3.42
C CYS A 86 -12.78 3.73 2.72
N VAL A 87 -12.70 3.70 1.38
CA VAL A 87 -12.22 4.84 0.59
C VAL A 87 -13.15 6.05 0.68
N ARG A 88 -14.47 5.83 0.78
CA ARG A 88 -15.45 6.91 0.97
C ARG A 88 -15.41 7.46 2.39
N ASP A 89 -15.30 6.58 3.38
CA ASP A 89 -15.23 6.95 4.79
C ASP A 89 -13.96 7.80 5.05
N SER A 90 -12.81 7.39 4.50
CA SER A 90 -11.56 8.16 4.61
C SER A 90 -11.63 9.52 3.93
N TRP A 91 -12.30 9.60 2.78
CA TRP A 91 -12.50 10.88 2.09
C TRP A 91 -13.38 11.84 2.91
N SER A 92 -14.41 11.30 3.57
CA SER A 92 -15.36 12.09 4.37
C SER A 92 -14.73 12.61 5.67
N GLN A 93 -13.90 11.80 6.34
CA GLN A 93 -13.21 12.18 7.58
C GLN A 93 -12.12 13.24 7.37
N ASN A 94 -11.44 13.20 6.23
CA ASN A 94 -10.43 14.20 5.88
C ASN A 94 -11.04 15.54 5.42
N GLY A 95 -12.34 15.57 5.08
CA GLY A 95 -13.08 16.78 4.67
C GLY A 95 -13.77 17.51 5.82
N THR A 96 -13.99 16.85 6.96
CA THR A 96 -14.45 17.50 8.19
C THR A 96 -13.26 17.97 9.00
N ALA A 97 -12.91 19.24 8.80
CA ALA A 97 -12.27 20.14 9.76
C ALA A 97 -11.55 19.46 10.95
N VAL A 98 -10.24 19.23 10.80
CA VAL A 98 -9.36 19.72 11.86
C VAL A 98 -9.37 21.23 11.69
N ALA A 99 -10.35 21.89 12.30
CA ALA A 99 -10.30 23.33 12.47
C ALA A 99 -8.98 23.62 13.19
N PRO A 100 -8.11 24.52 12.69
CA PRO A 100 -7.08 25.06 13.55
C PRO A 100 -7.82 25.82 14.65
N THR A 101 -7.94 25.23 15.84
CA THR A 101 -8.16 25.97 17.07
C THR A 101 -6.86 26.69 17.43
N GLU A 102 -6.37 27.49 16.50
CA GLU A 102 -5.49 28.62 16.75
C GLU A 102 -6.14 29.76 15.99
N GLN A 103 -7.15 30.31 16.66
CA GLN A 103 -7.74 31.59 16.33
C GLN A 103 -6.59 32.55 16.00
N CYS A 104 -6.70 33.23 14.86
CA CYS A 104 -6.06 34.51 14.67
C CYS A 104 -6.45 35.40 15.86
N ALA A 105 -5.57 35.46 16.87
CA ALA A 105 -5.56 36.55 17.81
C ALA A 105 -5.05 37.77 17.04
N THR A 106 -5.89 38.33 16.17
CA THR A 106 -5.78 39.74 15.77
C THR A 106 -6.14 40.59 16.99
N GLY A 107 -5.25 40.58 17.97
CA GLY A 107 -5.22 41.50 19.08
C GLY A 107 -4.46 42.74 18.66
N LYS A 108 -5.20 43.75 18.20
CA LYS A 108 -4.94 45.19 18.37
C LYS A 108 -3.46 45.62 18.39
N TRP A 109 -3.01 46.23 17.29
CA TRP A 109 -1.85 47.11 17.29
C TRP A 109 -2.08 48.24 18.29
N HIS A 110 -1.38 48.24 19.42
CA HIS A 110 -1.18 49.43 20.21
C HIS A 110 0.22 49.96 19.91
N SER A 111 0.29 51.04 19.15
CA SER A 111 1.46 51.91 19.10
C SER A 111 1.46 52.77 20.35
N VAL A 112 2.43 52.61 21.24
CA VAL A 112 3.20 53.70 21.88
C VAL A 112 4.17 53.13 22.92
N GLY A 113 5.40 53.62 22.92
CA GLY A 113 6.24 53.65 24.12
C GLY A 113 7.63 53.05 23.96
N THR A 114 8.56 53.85 23.42
CA THR A 114 10.01 53.69 23.65
C THR A 114 10.32 53.71 25.16
N LEU A 115 10.98 52.67 25.66
CA LEU A 115 11.83 52.74 26.85
C LEU A 115 13.13 51.97 26.58
N THR A 116 14.19 52.75 26.41
CA THR A 116 15.59 52.35 26.51
C THR A 116 15.90 51.84 27.92
N ILE A 117 16.64 50.74 28.08
CA ILE A 117 17.69 50.55 29.11
C ILE A 117 18.68 49.47 28.62
N SER A 118 19.90 49.95 28.41
CA SER A 118 21.26 49.40 28.51
C SER A 118 21.61 47.89 28.39
N PRO A 119 22.76 47.56 27.77
CA PRO A 119 23.24 46.19 27.54
C PRO A 119 24.07 45.64 28.73
N PRO A 120 24.15 44.31 28.92
CA PRO A 120 25.23 43.71 29.67
C PRO A 120 26.41 43.27 28.78
N ILE A 121 27.59 43.61 29.28
CA ILE A 121 28.94 43.41 28.77
C ILE A 121 29.42 41.97 29.06
N ARG A 122 29.90 41.28 28.01
CA ARG A 122 31.14 40.47 27.90
C ARG A 122 31.40 39.17 28.71
N SER A 123 31.94 38.21 27.94
CA SER A 123 32.81 37.05 28.27
C SER A 123 32.09 35.75 28.70
N LYS A 124 32.36 34.56 28.14
CA LYS A 124 33.66 33.90 27.79
C LYS A 124 33.43 32.87 26.64
N PHE A 125 34.32 32.80 25.64
CA PHE A 125 35.18 31.63 25.27
C PHE A 125 34.58 30.25 25.61
N THR A 126 34.35 29.31 24.69
CA THR A 126 35.35 28.49 23.96
C THR A 126 34.72 27.84 22.70
N ALA A 127 35.32 28.03 21.52
CA ALA A 127 36.10 27.04 20.75
C ALA A 127 35.44 25.67 20.49
N ASN A 128 34.88 25.45 19.29
CA ASN A 128 35.46 24.57 18.27
C ASN A 128 34.46 24.28 17.13
N ALA A 129 34.78 24.81 15.95
CA ALA A 129 34.33 24.26 14.67
C ALA A 129 35.57 23.64 13.99
N PRO A 130 35.51 22.41 13.47
CA PRO A 130 36.58 21.89 12.65
C PRO A 130 36.35 22.17 11.15
N PHE A 131 37.42 22.69 10.55
CA PHE A 131 37.92 22.39 9.20
C PHE A 131 37.25 23.00 7.94
N HIS A 132 37.94 24.04 7.43
CA HIS A 132 38.38 24.27 6.05
C HIS A 132 37.46 23.83 4.90
N PHE A 133 36.88 24.80 4.18
CA PHE A 133 37.42 25.38 2.93
C PHE A 133 37.55 24.36 1.78
N LEU A 134 36.61 24.45 0.83
CA LEU A 134 36.95 24.82 -0.55
C LEU A 134 35.76 25.58 -1.14
N LEU A 135 35.97 26.89 -1.31
CA LEU A 135 35.21 27.74 -2.23
C LEU A 135 35.40 27.18 -3.65
N ASN A 136 34.32 27.13 -4.41
CA ASN A 136 34.36 27.59 -5.79
C ASN A 136 33.08 28.39 -6.03
N GLU A 137 33.29 29.70 -6.17
CA GLU A 137 32.51 30.63 -6.99
C GLU A 137 32.34 29.97 -8.39
N ASP A 138 31.23 30.04 -9.11
CA ASP A 138 30.57 31.22 -9.66
C ASP A 138 29.25 30.81 -10.36
N ILE A 139 28.50 31.83 -10.80
CA ILE A 139 27.46 31.83 -11.85
C ILE A 139 25.99 31.76 -11.35
N TYR A 140 25.57 32.90 -10.79
CA TYR A 140 24.48 33.76 -11.27
C TYR A 140 23.37 33.16 -12.19
N TRP A 141 22.10 33.31 -11.80
CA TRP A 141 21.02 33.66 -12.73
C TRP A 141 20.04 34.66 -12.10
N LYS A 142 19.88 35.79 -12.76
CA LYS A 142 19.04 36.94 -12.42
C LYS A 142 17.59 36.67 -12.84
N GLY A 143 16.64 37.08 -12.01
CA GLY A 143 15.25 37.35 -12.37
C GLY A 143 14.83 38.62 -11.66
#